data_AF-A0A820IYK5-F1
#
_entry.id   AF-A0A820IYK5-F1
#
_cell.length_a   1.000
_cell.length_b   1.000
_cell.length_c   1.000
_cell.angle_alpha   90.00
_cell.angle_beta   90.00
_cell.angle_gamma   90.00
#
_symmetry.space_group_name_H-M   'P 1'
#
loop_
_entity.id
_entity.type
_entity.pdbx_description
1 polymer ?
#
loop_
_entity_poly.entity_id
_entity_poly.type
_entity_poly.pdbx_seq_one_letter_code
_entity_poly.pdbx_strand_id
1 'polypeptide(L)'
;MTEILNTDSLWNHFCSDCSQECSTTAFTITPSSVAAPSTVYFPFIKSFVENSNVTLPTNWSSTWKSEIPHNYVSLDVVCETYRVENYTQEASVSSVDLLSNVGGQSGLWIGISFLSIMELVEMIYRLIRYHLHVVRERFIRKNRPQP
;
A
#
# COMPACT_ATOMS: atom_id res chain seq x y z
N MET A 1 0.67 15.53 37.83
CA MET A 1 -0.32 14.65 37.18
C MET A 1 0.43 13.85 36.13
N THR A 2 1.24 12.91 36.61
CA THR A 2 2.33 12.23 35.88
C THR A 2 2.28 10.75 36.26
N GLU A 3 1.12 10.12 36.08
CA GLU A 3 0.90 8.70 36.36
C GLU A 3 -0.01 8.07 35.29
N ILE A 4 0.37 8.17 34.02
CA ILE A 4 -0.21 7.33 32.94
C ILE A 4 0.91 6.76 32.05
N LEU A 5 2.05 6.41 32.65
CA LEU A 5 3.23 5.90 31.92
C LEU A 5 3.75 4.56 32.44
N ASN A 6 2.91 3.79 33.12
CA ASN A 6 3.30 2.44 33.55
C ASN A 6 2.13 1.46 33.59
N THR A 7 1.43 1.33 32.46
CA THR A 7 0.70 0.10 32.18
C THR A 7 1.50 -0.61 31.10
N ASP A 8 2.24 -1.65 31.48
CA ASP A 8 2.50 -2.75 30.56
C ASP A 8 1.16 -3.03 29.88
N SER A 9 1.10 -2.81 28.57
CA SER A 9 -0.15 -2.93 27.83
C SER A 9 -0.71 -4.32 28.12
N LEU A 10 -2.00 -4.39 28.46
CA LEU A 10 -2.72 -5.64 28.75
C LEU A 10 -2.41 -6.74 27.70
N TRP A 11 -2.11 -6.31 26.48
CA TRP A 11 -1.53 -7.05 25.36
C TRP A 11 -0.28 -7.90 25.70
N ASN A 12 0.74 -7.33 26.33
CA ASN A 12 1.99 -8.02 26.66
C ASN A 12 1.83 -9.11 27.73
N HIS A 13 0.77 -9.02 28.56
CA HIS A 13 0.48 -10.03 29.56
C HIS A 13 -0.28 -11.24 28.99
N PHE A 14 -1.07 -11.04 27.91
CA PHE A 14 -1.95 -12.07 27.36
C PHE A 14 -1.47 -12.70 26.04
N CYS A 15 -0.56 -12.08 25.28
CA CYS A 15 -0.02 -12.69 24.06
C CYS A 15 1.46 -12.34 23.83
N SER A 16 2.35 -13.29 24.12
CA SER A 16 3.80 -13.12 23.91
C SER A 16 4.25 -13.32 22.46
N ASP A 17 3.47 -14.05 21.65
CA ASP A 17 3.77 -14.39 20.25
C ASP A 17 2.52 -14.20 19.38
N CYS A 18 2.04 -12.97 19.27
CA CYS A 18 0.96 -12.64 18.35
C CYS A 18 1.55 -12.19 16.99
N SER A 19 1.27 -12.95 15.93
CA SER A 19 1.55 -12.53 14.56
C SER A 19 0.60 -11.40 14.15
N GLN A 20 1.11 -10.41 13.42
CA GLN A 20 0.28 -9.35 12.84
C GLN A 20 -0.77 -9.94 11.89
N GLU A 21 -2.04 -9.58 12.06
CA GLU A 21 -3.12 -9.96 11.16
C GLU A 21 -2.95 -9.27 9.79
N CYS A 22 -3.27 -9.97 8.71
CA CYS A 22 -3.14 -9.43 7.36
C CYS A 22 -4.26 -8.45 6.97
N SER A 23 -5.36 -8.44 7.71
CA SER A 23 -6.50 -7.56 7.48
C SER A 23 -6.96 -6.97 8.81
N THR A 24 -6.80 -5.66 8.96
CA THR A 24 -7.20 -4.94 10.16
C THR A 24 -7.88 -3.64 9.75
N THR A 25 -8.98 -3.31 10.42
CA THR A 25 -9.63 -2.00 10.29
C THR A 25 -9.24 -1.14 11.48
N ALA A 26 -8.56 -0.02 11.20
CA ALA A 26 -8.17 0.94 12.22
C ALA A 26 -8.98 2.23 12.04
N PHE A 27 -9.38 2.85 13.16
CA PHE A 27 -10.06 4.13 13.17
C PHE A 27 -9.15 5.19 13.80
N THR A 28 -8.85 6.25 13.07
CA THR A 28 -8.13 7.41 13.62
C THR A 28 -9.12 8.28 14.38
N ILE A 29 -8.87 8.49 15.67
CA ILE A 29 -9.75 9.28 16.55
C ILE A 29 -9.11 10.65 16.78
N THR A 30 -9.85 11.72 16.47
CA THR A 30 -9.46 13.10 16.73
C THR A 30 -10.28 13.66 17.90
N PRO A 31 -9.78 13.57 19.16
CA PRO A 31 -10.54 14.02 20.31
C PRO A 31 -10.65 15.54 20.34
N SER A 32 -11.85 16.04 20.57
CA SER A 32 -12.10 17.46 20.85
C SER A 32 -13.01 17.58 22.07
N SER A 33 -12.76 18.58 22.91
CA SER A 33 -13.52 18.80 24.14
C SER A 33 -13.81 20.28 24.32
N VAL A 34 -15.04 20.58 24.75
CA VAL A 34 -15.50 21.93 25.08
C VAL A 34 -16.12 21.91 26.47
N ALA A 35 -16.04 23.04 27.18
CA ALA A 35 -16.73 23.19 28.46
C ALA A 35 -18.24 23.03 28.26
N ALA A 36 -18.82 22.05 28.93
CA ALA A 36 -20.24 21.73 28.89
C ALA A 36 -20.73 21.40 30.31
N PRO A 37 -22.02 21.66 30.63
CA PRO A 37 -23.03 22.32 29.82
C PRO A 37 -22.93 23.85 29.90
N SER A 38 -23.56 24.57 28.97
CA SER A 38 -23.67 26.04 29.10
C SER A 38 -24.61 26.40 30.26
N THR A 39 -24.34 27.54 30.92
CA THR A 39 -25.11 28.01 32.09
C THR A 39 -26.59 28.21 31.79
N VAL A 40 -26.95 28.41 30.53
CA VAL A 40 -28.34 28.55 30.05
C VAL A 40 -29.10 27.23 30.14
N TYR A 41 -28.44 26.08 29.98
CA TYR A 41 -29.08 24.76 30.02
C TYR A 41 -29.22 24.20 31.45
N PHE A 42 -28.60 24.84 32.45
CA PHE A 42 -28.65 24.40 33.85
C PHE A 42 -30.07 24.13 34.40
N PRO A 43 -31.06 25.03 34.24
CA PRO A 43 -32.41 24.78 34.74
C PRO A 43 -33.10 23.59 34.04
N PHE A 44 -32.81 23.38 32.75
CA PHE A 44 -33.33 22.25 32.00
C PHE A 44 -32.76 20.92 32.53
N ILE A 45 -31.43 20.86 32.70
CA ILE A 45 -30.75 19.68 33.26
C ILE A 45 -31.26 19.39 34.68
N LYS A 46 -31.46 20.42 35.51
CA LYS A 46 -32.06 20.26 36.84
C LYS A 46 -33.44 19.58 36.77
N SER A 47 -34.34 20.08 35.92
CA SER A 47 -35.68 19.49 35.77
C SER A 47 -35.64 18.05 35.27
N PHE A 48 -34.71 17.72 34.37
CA PHE A 48 -34.51 16.36 33.89
C PHE A 48 -34.03 15.41 35.00
N VAL A 49 -33.02 15.82 35.78
CA VAL A 49 -32.46 15.02 36.88
C VAL A 49 -33.51 14.83 37.98
N GLU A 50 -34.28 15.86 38.33
CA GLU A 50 -35.34 15.79 39.35
C GLU A 50 -36.52 14.90 38.92
N ASN A 51 -36.77 14.80 37.61
CA ASN A 51 -37.79 13.91 37.05
C ASN A 51 -37.27 12.47 36.81
N SER A 52 -35.98 12.23 37.03
CA SER A 52 -35.35 10.92 36.84
C SER A 52 -35.26 10.17 38.17
N ASN A 53 -35.24 8.83 38.12
CA ASN A 53 -35.07 7.97 39.31
C ASN A 53 -33.62 7.91 39.83
N VAL A 54 -32.86 9.00 39.73
CA VAL A 54 -31.45 9.04 40.13
C VAL A 54 -31.33 9.46 41.60
N THR A 55 -30.44 8.82 42.35
CA THR A 55 -30.12 9.24 43.71
C THR A 55 -29.47 10.62 43.72
N LEU A 56 -30.22 11.60 44.21
CA LEU A 56 -29.75 12.97 44.34
C LEU A 56 -28.91 13.14 45.62
N PRO A 57 -27.91 14.04 45.60
CA PRO A 57 -27.21 14.47 46.80
C PRO A 57 -28.17 15.05 47.85
N THR A 58 -27.88 14.83 49.13
CA THR A 58 -28.71 15.26 50.28
C THR A 58 -29.02 16.75 50.32
N ASN A 59 -28.17 17.60 49.72
CA ASN A 59 -28.34 19.06 49.63
C ASN A 59 -28.56 19.58 48.20
N TRP A 60 -29.17 18.76 47.32
CA TRP A 60 -29.37 19.09 45.91
C TRP A 60 -29.98 20.48 45.66
N SER A 61 -30.96 20.89 46.48
CA SER A 61 -31.68 22.17 46.30
C SER A 61 -30.77 23.41 46.26
N SER A 62 -29.64 23.38 46.97
CA SER A 62 -28.67 24.49 47.02
C SER A 62 -27.39 24.22 46.22
N THR A 63 -26.95 22.96 46.08
CA THR A 63 -25.66 22.61 45.47
C THR A 63 -25.73 22.25 43.98
N TRP A 64 -26.91 22.04 43.41
CA TRP A 64 -27.07 21.58 42.02
C TRP A 64 -26.28 22.41 40.98
N LYS A 65 -26.11 23.72 41.20
CA LYS A 65 -25.36 24.60 40.28
C LYS A 65 -23.88 24.26 40.19
N SER A 66 -23.27 23.78 41.28
CA SER A 66 -21.88 23.30 41.26
C SER A 66 -21.83 21.82 40.89
N GLU A 67 -22.80 21.00 41.25
CA GLU A 67 -22.77 19.57 40.97
C GLU A 67 -22.93 19.21 39.49
N ILE A 68 -23.75 19.97 38.74
CA ILE A 68 -23.97 19.72 37.31
C ILE A 68 -22.66 19.78 36.49
N PRO A 69 -21.85 20.84 36.52
CA PRO A 69 -20.64 20.91 35.68
C PRO A 69 -19.54 19.90 36.07
N HIS A 70 -19.53 19.39 37.31
CA HIS A 70 -18.52 18.41 37.74
C HIS A 70 -18.88 16.97 37.35
N ASN A 71 -20.17 16.66 37.18
CA ASN A 71 -20.65 15.30 36.89
C ASN A 71 -21.23 15.13 35.48
N TYR A 72 -21.47 16.23 34.76
CA TYR A 72 -22.01 16.19 33.41
C TYR A 72 -20.91 15.90 32.38
N VAL A 73 -21.15 14.89 31.53
CA VAL A 73 -20.32 14.59 30.35
C VAL A 73 -21.24 14.37 29.16
N SER A 74 -20.88 14.98 28.02
CA SER A 74 -21.51 14.74 26.73
C SER A 74 -20.47 14.20 25.78
N LEU A 75 -20.73 13.01 25.22
CA LEU A 75 -19.87 12.37 24.23
C LEU A 75 -20.61 12.38 22.89
N ASP A 76 -20.02 13.04 21.90
CA ASP A 76 -20.48 13.01 20.53
C ASP A 76 -19.44 12.31 19.66
N VAL A 77 -19.87 11.28 18.91
CA VAL A 77 -19.00 10.47 18.05
C VAL A 77 -19.45 10.69 16.63
N VAL A 78 -18.69 11.50 15.90
CA VAL A 78 -19.01 11.91 14.54
C VAL A 78 -17.89 11.50 13.60
N CYS A 79 -18.25 10.96 12.44
CA CYS A 79 -17.28 10.68 11.38
C CYS A 79 -16.86 11.99 10.70
N GLU A 80 -15.56 12.30 10.72
CA GLU A 80 -15.01 13.49 10.05
C GLU A 80 -15.26 13.44 8.54
N THR A 81 -15.16 12.26 7.92
CA THR A 81 -15.42 12.07 6.50
C THR A 81 -15.94 10.65 6.23
N TYR A 82 -16.73 10.47 5.17
CA TYR A 82 -17.20 9.16 4.71
C TYR A 82 -16.15 8.35 3.93
N ARG A 83 -14.92 8.85 3.82
CA ARG A 83 -13.85 8.25 3.04
C ARG A 83 -13.20 7.14 3.84
N VAL A 84 -13.04 5.98 3.22
CA VAL A 84 -12.28 4.86 3.76
C VAL A 84 -10.95 4.81 3.03
N GLU A 85 -9.87 4.87 3.79
CA GLU A 85 -8.51 4.71 3.26
C GLU A 85 -8.11 3.24 3.37
N ASN A 86 -7.85 2.61 2.23
CA ASN A 86 -7.42 1.22 2.16
C ASN A 86 -5.92 1.18 1.90
N TYR A 87 -5.17 0.56 2.81
CA TYR A 87 -3.74 0.32 2.65
C TYR A 87 -3.52 -1.16 2.35
N THR A 88 -3.15 -1.47 1.10
CA THR A 88 -2.77 -2.82 0.68
C THR A 88 -1.26 -2.88 0.47
N GLN A 89 -0.64 -3.94 0.98
CA GLN A 89 0.77 -4.22 0.73
C GLN A 89 0.86 -5.27 -0.37
N GLU A 90 1.39 -4.88 -1.52
CA GLU A 90 1.63 -5.77 -2.65
C GLU A 90 3.13 -6.07 -2.78
N ALA A 91 3.46 -7.29 -3.22
CA ALA A 91 4.84 -7.66 -3.46
C ALA A 91 5.44 -6.79 -4.57
N SER A 92 6.57 -6.15 -4.31
CA SER A 92 7.23 -5.25 -5.29
C SER A 92 7.73 -5.97 -6.55
N VAL A 93 7.85 -7.30 -6.49
CA VAL A 93 8.30 -8.14 -7.59
C VAL A 93 7.47 -9.42 -7.60
N SER A 94 6.68 -9.60 -8.66
CA SER A 94 5.99 -10.85 -8.94
C SER A 94 6.88 -11.80 -9.75
N SER A 95 6.56 -13.10 -9.70
CA SER A 95 7.21 -14.11 -10.56
C SER A 95 7.08 -13.79 -12.05
N VAL A 96 6.01 -13.09 -12.43
CA VAL A 96 5.79 -12.62 -13.80
C VAL A 96 6.78 -11.52 -14.18
N ASP A 97 7.08 -10.62 -13.25
CA ASP A 97 8.04 -9.52 -13.49
C ASP A 97 9.46 -10.06 -13.64
N LEU A 98 9.81 -11.08 -12.85
CA LEU A 98 11.08 -11.80 -12.97
C LEU A 98 11.22 -12.44 -14.35
N LEU A 99 10.18 -13.15 -14.80
CA LEU A 99 10.19 -13.81 -16.10
C LEU A 99 10.21 -12.80 -17.26
N SER A 100 9.48 -11.68 -17.13
CA SER A 100 9.47 -10.60 -18.10
C SER A 100 10.86 -10.00 -18.29
N ASN A 101 11.57 -9.71 -17.19
CA ASN A 101 12.90 -9.12 -17.26
C ASN A 101 13.94 -10.09 -17.85
N VAL A 102 13.90 -11.36 -17.44
CA VAL A 102 14.80 -12.41 -17.97
C VAL A 102 14.50 -12.67 -19.45
N GLY A 103 13.21 -12.76 -19.82
CA GLY A 103 12.76 -12.99 -21.20
C GLY A 103 13.12 -11.85 -22.13
N GLY A 104 12.99 -10.60 -21.69
CA GLY A 104 13.35 -9.43 -22.48
C GLY A 104 14.84 -9.37 -22.80
N GLN A 105 15.70 -9.53 -21.79
CA GLN A 105 17.15 -9.53 -21.99
C GLN A 105 17.58 -10.74 -22.82
N SER A 106 17.17 -11.96 -22.46
CA SER A 106 17.55 -13.17 -23.21
C SER A 106 17.03 -13.17 -24.65
N GLY A 107 15.82 -12.66 -24.88
CA GLY A 107 15.25 -12.49 -26.22
C GLY A 107 16.07 -11.58 -27.11
N LEU A 108 16.64 -10.50 -26.57
CA LEU A 108 17.53 -9.59 -27.31
C LEU A 108 18.81 -10.31 -27.76
N TRP A 109 19.45 -11.05 -26.85
CA TRP A 109 20.67 -11.81 -27.16
C TRP A 109 20.42 -12.91 -28.19
N ILE A 110 19.27 -13.61 -28.10
CA ILE A 110 18.87 -14.62 -29.09
C ILE A 110 18.59 -13.96 -30.45
N GLY A 111 17.93 -12.80 -30.47
CA GLY A 111 17.67 -12.05 -31.70
C GLY A 111 18.94 -11.63 -32.43
N ILE A 112 19.93 -11.09 -31.71
CA ILE A 112 21.24 -10.72 -32.27
C ILE A 112 21.94 -11.98 -32.82
N SER A 113 21.95 -13.06 -32.05
CA SER A 113 22.56 -14.32 -32.46
C SER A 113 21.93 -14.89 -33.74
N PHE A 114 20.61 -14.79 -33.89
CA PHE A 114 19.90 -15.23 -35.08
C PHE A 114 20.26 -14.40 -36.32
N LEU A 115 20.34 -13.07 -36.19
CA LEU A 115 20.78 -12.20 -37.28
C LEU A 115 22.21 -12.51 -37.72
N SER A 116 23.12 -12.76 -36.78
CA SER A 116 24.49 -13.16 -37.10
C SER A 116 24.57 -14.49 -37.86
N ILE A 117 23.71 -15.46 -37.53
CA ILE A 117 23.63 -16.73 -38.28
C ILE A 117 23.15 -16.49 -39.71
N MET A 118 22.11 -15.67 -39.91
CA MET A 118 21.63 -15.30 -41.25
C MET A 118 22.73 -14.62 -42.08
N GLU A 119 23.48 -13.70 -41.49
CA GLU A 119 24.60 -13.02 -42.15
C GLU A 119 25.71 -14.01 -42.54
N LEU A 120 26.03 -14.96 -41.66
CA LEU A 120 27.03 -16.00 -41.93
C LEU A 120 26.60 -16.90 -43.12
N VAL A 121 25.32 -17.23 -43.22
CA VAL A 121 24.78 -17.99 -44.37
C VAL A 121 24.89 -17.19 -45.66
N GLU A 122 24.57 -15.89 -45.64
CA GLU A 122 24.72 -15.03 -46.82
C GLU A 122 26.19 -14.92 -47.25
N MET A 123 27.11 -14.76 -46.30
CA MET A 123 28.55 -14.71 -46.57
C MET A 123 29.03 -15.98 -47.26
N ILE A 124 28.63 -17.17 -46.78
CA ILE A 124 28.98 -18.46 -47.39
C ILE A 124 28.45 -18.53 -48.83
N TYR A 125 27.20 -18.13 -49.06
CA TYR A 125 26.60 -18.15 -50.39
C TYR A 125 27.36 -17.24 -51.39
N ARG A 126 27.72 -16.03 -50.96
CA ARG A 126 28.53 -15.10 -51.75
C ARG A 126 29.91 -15.67 -52.06
N LEU A 127 30.55 -16.30 -51.08
CA LEU A 127 31.87 -16.91 -51.24
C LEU A 127 31.85 -18.05 -52.27
N ILE A 128 30.86 -18.95 -52.18
CA ILE A 128 30.68 -20.06 -53.14
C ILE A 128 30.46 -19.51 -54.56
N ARG A 129 29.57 -18.52 -54.73
CA ARG A 129 29.33 -17.90 -56.04
C ARG A 129 30.60 -17.25 -56.60
N TYR A 130 31.37 -16.56 -55.77
CA TYR A 130 32.63 -15.96 -56.20
C TYR A 130 33.64 -17.02 -56.64
N HIS A 131 33.84 -18.09 -55.86
CA HIS A 131 34.73 -19.19 -56.23
C HIS A 131 34.29 -19.87 -57.53
N LEU A 132 33.00 -20.14 -57.70
CA LEU A 132 32.45 -20.69 -58.95
C LEU A 132 32.69 -19.74 -60.14
N HIS A 133 32.51 -18.43 -59.96
CA HIS A 133 32.77 -17.44 -61.00
C HIS A 133 34.24 -17.40 -61.40
N VAL A 134 35.16 -17.38 -60.43
CA VAL A 134 36.61 -17.40 -60.67
C VAL A 134 37.05 -18.69 -61.35
N VAL A 135 36.55 -19.85 -60.91
CA VAL A 135 36.85 -21.15 -61.54
C VAL A 135 36.33 -21.17 -62.98
N ARG A 136 35.10 -20.70 -63.20
CA ARG A 136 34.50 -20.59 -64.54
C ARG A 136 35.30 -19.66 -65.45
N GLU A 137 35.73 -18.50 -64.97
CA GLU A 137 36.58 -17.59 -65.75
C GLU A 137 37.94 -18.21 -66.09
N ARG A 138 38.59 -18.89 -65.14
CA ARG A 138 39.86 -19.61 -65.41
C ARG A 138 39.68 -20.70 -66.45
N PHE A 139 38.56 -21.42 -66.42
CA PHE A 139 38.23 -22.45 -67.40
C PHE A 139 37.99 -21.86 -68.80
N ILE A 140 37.24 -20.76 -68.90
CA ILE A 140 36.98 -20.06 -70.17
C ILE A 140 38.27 -19.47 -70.77
N ARG A 141 39.17 -18.90 -69.95
CA ARG A 141 40.46 -18.40 -70.43
C ARG A 141 41.36 -19.51 -70.98
N LYS A 142 41.33 -20.70 -70.37
CA LYS A 142 42.12 -21.86 -70.83
C LYS A 142 41.64 -22.42 -72.18
N ASN A 143 40.34 -22.29 -72.49
CA ASN A 143 39.73 -22.80 -73.72
C ASN A 143 39.65 -21.78 -74.87
N ARG A 144 40.33 -20.63 -74.79
CA ARG A 144 40.35 -19.65 -75.89
C ARG A 144 41.33 -20.13 -76.98
N PRO A 145 40.88 -20.44 -78.21
CA PRO A 145 41.80 -20.75 -79.31
C PRO A 145 42.64 -19.50 -79.63
N GLN A 146 43.95 -19.69 -79.73
CA GLN A 146 44.87 -18.64 -80.17
C GLN A 146 44.71 -18.46 -81.70
N PRO A 147 44.58 -17.22 -82.21
CA PRO A 147 44.61 -16.96 -83.65
C PRO A 147 46.01 -17.17 -84.24
#